data_AF-A0A6U2DE34-F1
#
_entry.id   AF-A0A6U2DE34-F1
#
_cell.length_a   1.000
_cell.length_b   1.000
_cell.length_c   1.000
_cell.angle_alpha   90.00
_cell.angle_beta   90.00
_cell.angle_gamma   90.00
#
_symmetry.space_group_name_H-M   'P 1'
#
loop_
_entity.id
_entity.type
_entity.pdbx_description
1 polymer ?
#
loop_
_entity_poly.entity_id
_entity_poly.type
_entity_poly.pdbx_seq_one_letter_code
_entity_poly.pdbx_strand_id
1 'polypeptide(L)'
;FLSLAVKGTQRVEMDWLGDLASTYDQWITERPTEAKLTTSVSFNLIADATAQCIAKAKGSDKRGWGVWDALPPLRLVIWGLLSTPIVDRWLEFLDSTFGHGTDVPTLLKKLSIDQLLFGPWLLALFLVYVGAFDSVTTKYRFRSTFDGLGRNVVHGTLAGIAYWLPVTICMFTLVPRSFRLLLLSVTGLVYNTFLSLWVSGQASERDKKKEE
;
A
#
# COMPACT_ATOMS: atom_id res chain seq x y z
N PHE A 1 -48.58 -0.17 -13.10
CA PHE A 1 -48.06 1.11 -13.66
C PHE A 1 -46.81 1.46 -12.86
N LEU A 2 -45.56 1.23 -13.28
CA LEU A 2 -44.95 0.97 -14.57
C LEU A 2 -44.00 -0.23 -14.47
N SER A 3 -44.26 -1.26 -15.25
CA SER A 3 -43.24 -2.21 -15.72
C SER A 3 -42.77 -1.65 -17.05
N LEU A 4 -41.57 -1.09 -17.09
CA LEU A 4 -40.88 -0.77 -18.34
C LEU A 4 -39.69 -1.71 -18.45
N ALA A 5 -39.87 -2.67 -19.35
CA ALA A 5 -38.86 -3.59 -19.80
C ALA A 5 -37.65 -2.84 -20.36
N VAL A 6 -36.56 -2.78 -19.60
CA VAL A 6 -35.21 -2.61 -20.14
C VAL A 6 -34.68 -4.01 -20.43
N LYS A 7 -35.11 -4.55 -21.56
CA LYS A 7 -34.67 -5.83 -22.12
C LYS A 7 -33.47 -5.52 -23.04
N GLY A 8 -32.27 -5.94 -22.67
CA GLY A 8 -31.26 -6.34 -23.66
C GLY A 8 -29.96 -5.54 -23.82
N THR A 9 -29.48 -4.76 -22.84
CA THR A 9 -28.18 -4.05 -23.01
C THR A 9 -27.36 -3.84 -21.72
N GLN A 10 -27.37 -4.78 -20.78
CA GLN A 10 -26.59 -4.66 -19.53
C GLN A 10 -26.02 -5.99 -18.99
N ARG A 11 -26.11 -7.09 -19.74
CA ARG A 11 -25.62 -8.42 -19.25
C ARG A 11 -24.21 -8.79 -19.74
N VAL A 12 -23.67 -8.09 -20.75
CA VAL A 12 -22.36 -8.42 -21.37
C VAL A 12 -21.21 -7.60 -20.78
N GLU A 13 -21.47 -6.47 -20.12
CA GLU A 13 -20.40 -5.53 -19.71
C GLU A 13 -19.61 -5.94 -18.44
N MET A 14 -20.02 -6.97 -17.70
CA MET A 14 -19.36 -7.37 -16.45
C MET A 14 -18.92 -8.85 -16.39
N ASP A 15 -19.13 -9.64 -17.45
CA ASP A 15 -18.71 -11.04 -17.48
C ASP A 15 -17.19 -11.16 -17.30
N TRP A 16 -16.43 -10.26 -17.93
CA TRP A 16 -14.96 -10.22 -17.82
C TRP A 16 -14.46 -9.93 -16.39
N LEU A 17 -15.22 -9.21 -15.56
CA LEU A 17 -14.86 -8.97 -14.15
C LEU A 17 -15.05 -10.24 -13.31
N GLY A 18 -16.13 -10.98 -13.58
CA GLY A 18 -16.36 -12.30 -12.97
C GLY A 18 -15.30 -13.30 -13.38
N ASP A 19 -14.93 -13.32 -14.65
CA ASP A 19 -13.88 -14.17 -15.20
C ASP A 19 -12.51 -13.82 -14.60
N LEU A 20 -12.18 -12.53 -14.45
CA LEU A 20 -10.96 -12.09 -13.80
C LEU A 20 -10.92 -12.51 -12.31
N ALA A 21 -12.02 -12.31 -11.60
CA ALA A 21 -12.12 -12.65 -10.18
C ALA A 21 -11.98 -14.16 -9.95
N SER A 22 -12.65 -14.98 -10.77
CA SER A 22 -12.56 -16.45 -10.70
C SER A 22 -11.17 -16.96 -11.08
N THR A 23 -10.55 -16.37 -12.11
CA THR A 23 -9.17 -16.70 -12.50
C THR A 23 -8.18 -16.37 -11.38
N TYR A 24 -8.34 -15.22 -10.72
CA TYR A 24 -7.50 -14.85 -9.59
C TYR A 24 -7.74 -15.75 -8.37
N ASP A 25 -8.99 -16.10 -8.07
CA ASP A 25 -9.36 -17.02 -6.99
C ASP A 25 -8.72 -18.40 -7.18
N GLN A 26 -8.77 -18.92 -8.41
CA GLN A 26 -8.09 -20.16 -8.76
C GLN A 26 -6.57 -20.03 -8.56
N TRP A 27 -5.96 -18.97 -9.08
CA TRP A 27 -4.51 -18.78 -9.00
C TRP A 27 -4.01 -18.63 -7.56
N ILE A 28 -4.72 -17.87 -6.71
CA ILE A 28 -4.33 -17.67 -5.31
C ILE A 28 -4.54 -18.93 -4.46
N THR A 29 -5.46 -19.81 -4.86
CA THR A 29 -5.71 -21.09 -4.20
C THR A 29 -4.68 -22.13 -4.60
N GLU A 30 -4.34 -22.24 -5.89
CA GLU A 30 -3.37 -23.21 -6.41
C GLU A 30 -1.92 -22.82 -6.08
N ARG A 31 -1.58 -21.53 -6.19
CA ARG A 31 -0.22 -21.01 -6.03
C ARG A 31 -0.20 -19.73 -5.18
N PRO A 32 -0.52 -19.83 -3.89
CA PRO A 32 -0.73 -18.66 -3.03
C PRO A 32 0.49 -17.73 -2.96
N THR A 33 1.70 -18.27 -2.81
CA THR A 33 2.92 -17.47 -2.70
C THR A 33 3.22 -16.70 -3.99
N GLU A 34 3.10 -17.36 -5.15
CA GLU A 34 3.33 -16.73 -6.46
C GLU A 34 2.30 -15.62 -6.72
N ALA A 35 1.02 -15.92 -6.48
CA ALA A 35 -0.07 -14.96 -6.66
C ALA A 35 0.12 -13.71 -5.79
N LYS A 36 0.41 -13.90 -4.50
CA LYS A 36 0.63 -12.81 -3.54
C LYS A 36 1.83 -11.94 -3.90
N LEU A 37 2.97 -12.56 -4.22
CA LEU A 37 4.20 -11.85 -4.60
C LEU A 37 3.97 -11.03 -5.87
N THR A 38 3.41 -11.66 -6.90
CA THR A 38 3.17 -11.00 -8.19
C THR A 38 2.16 -9.86 -8.04
N THR A 39 1.11 -10.05 -7.25
CA THR A 39 0.12 -9.00 -6.93
C THR A 39 0.83 -7.80 -6.30
N SER A 40 1.55 -8.03 -5.20
CA SER A 40 2.22 -6.97 -4.45
C SER A 40 3.24 -6.19 -5.30
N VAL A 41 4.09 -6.89 -6.05
CA VAL A 41 5.07 -6.27 -6.94
C VAL A 41 4.38 -5.46 -8.04
N SER A 42 3.34 -6.00 -8.68
CA SER A 42 2.60 -5.31 -9.74
C SER A 42 1.98 -4.01 -9.24
N PHE A 43 1.29 -4.05 -8.10
CA PHE A 43 0.65 -2.86 -7.53
C PHE A 43 1.66 -1.82 -7.06
N ASN A 44 2.80 -2.24 -6.50
CA ASN A 44 3.88 -1.31 -6.14
C ASN A 44 4.43 -0.58 -7.38
N LEU A 45 4.64 -1.32 -8.48
CA LEU A 45 5.11 -0.73 -9.75
C LEU A 45 4.08 0.23 -10.35
N ILE A 46 2.79 -0.12 -10.33
CA ILE A 46 1.73 0.76 -10.82
C ILE A 46 1.63 2.03 -9.96
N ALA A 47 1.72 1.88 -8.63
CA ALA A 47 1.70 3.01 -7.70
C ALA A 47 2.84 3.99 -7.98
N ASP A 48 4.04 3.48 -8.24
CA ASP A 48 5.20 4.30 -8.57
C ASP A 48 5.08 4.96 -9.94
N ALA A 49 4.66 4.22 -10.97
CA ALA A 49 4.37 4.81 -12.28
C ALA A 49 3.35 5.95 -12.16
N THR A 50 2.30 5.75 -11.37
CA THR A 50 1.27 6.77 -11.09
C THR A 50 1.86 7.98 -10.38
N ALA A 51 2.65 7.76 -9.33
CA ALA A 51 3.31 8.82 -8.59
C ALA A 51 4.28 9.63 -9.48
N GLN A 52 5.03 8.97 -10.35
CA GLN A 52 5.91 9.60 -11.32
C GLN A 52 5.15 10.42 -12.37
N CYS A 53 4.04 9.90 -12.89
CA CYS A 53 3.17 10.64 -13.81
C CYS A 53 2.62 11.92 -13.16
N ILE A 54 2.18 11.85 -11.91
CA ILE A 54 1.69 13.01 -11.15
C ILE A 54 2.79 14.04 -10.94
N ALA A 55 3.99 13.60 -10.53
CA ALA A 55 5.12 14.50 -10.30
C ALA A 55 5.52 15.24 -11.59
N LYS A 56 5.61 14.52 -12.72
CA LYS A 56 5.90 15.11 -14.05
C LYS A 56 4.83 16.09 -14.48
N ALA A 57 3.55 15.74 -14.33
CA ALA A 57 2.43 16.60 -14.73
C ALA A 57 2.38 17.93 -13.96
N LYS A 58 2.85 17.94 -12.70
CA LYS A 58 2.87 19.14 -11.85
C LYS A 58 4.18 19.95 -11.92
N GLY A 59 5.13 19.57 -12.80
CA GLY A 59 6.41 20.27 -12.93
C GLY A 59 7.27 20.27 -11.65
N SER A 60 6.96 19.39 -10.71
CA SER A 60 7.61 19.36 -9.41
C SER A 60 8.87 18.51 -9.50
N ASP A 61 10.02 19.16 -9.69
CA ASP A 61 11.34 18.51 -9.68
C ASP A 61 11.78 18.13 -8.25
N LYS A 62 11.19 18.77 -7.23
CA LYS A 62 11.53 18.57 -5.82
C LYS A 62 10.44 17.78 -5.11
N ARG A 63 10.59 16.46 -5.06
CA ARG A 63 9.74 15.60 -4.22
C ARG A 63 10.09 15.85 -2.75
N GLY A 64 9.19 16.50 -2.02
CA GLY A 64 9.26 16.51 -0.55
C GLY A 64 9.14 15.07 -0.06
N TRP A 65 10.11 14.61 0.73
CA TRP A 65 10.55 13.20 0.88
C TRP A 65 11.48 12.77 -0.25
N GLY A 66 12.71 13.31 -0.20
CA GLY A 66 13.79 13.12 -1.17
C GLY A 66 14.36 11.71 -1.20
N VAL A 67 13.56 10.77 -1.70
CA VAL A 67 13.95 9.36 -1.75
C VAL A 67 13.68 8.73 -3.13
N TRP A 68 13.08 9.41 -4.08
CA TRP A 68 12.64 8.77 -5.33
C TRP A 68 13.38 9.29 -6.55
N ASP A 69 14.69 9.06 -6.63
CA ASP A 69 15.48 9.33 -7.85
C ASP A 69 15.98 8.04 -8.53
N ALA A 70 15.79 8.02 -9.86
CA ALA A 70 16.40 7.23 -10.95
C ALA A 70 16.57 5.69 -10.88
N LEU A 71 16.43 5.00 -9.74
CA LEU A 71 16.26 3.54 -9.67
C LEU A 71 14.89 3.04 -9.11
N PRO A 72 13.72 3.67 -9.41
CA PRO A 72 12.47 3.39 -8.68
C PRO A 72 11.90 1.96 -8.79
N PRO A 73 11.85 1.30 -9.96
CA PRO A 73 11.14 0.03 -10.10
C PRO A 73 11.79 -1.11 -9.33
N LEU A 74 13.11 -1.25 -9.43
CA LEU A 74 13.84 -2.36 -8.82
C LEU A 74 13.75 -2.32 -7.29
N ARG A 75 13.84 -1.12 -6.71
CA ARG A 75 13.66 -0.93 -5.27
C ARG A 75 12.28 -1.41 -4.83
N LEU A 76 11.23 -1.09 -5.57
CA LEU A 76 9.87 -1.51 -5.23
C LEU A 76 9.59 -2.98 -5.50
N VAL A 77 10.24 -3.57 -6.50
CA VAL A 77 10.24 -5.01 -6.74
C VAL A 77 10.88 -5.73 -5.54
N ILE A 78 12.09 -5.34 -5.14
CA ILE A 78 12.78 -5.95 -4.00
C ILE A 78 11.97 -5.76 -2.72
N TRP A 79 11.44 -4.56 -2.49
CA TRP A 79 10.56 -4.31 -1.35
C TRP A 79 9.33 -5.20 -1.37
N GLY A 80 8.63 -5.31 -2.51
CA GLY A 80 7.46 -6.17 -2.65
C GLY A 80 7.80 -7.64 -2.38
N LEU A 81 8.92 -8.13 -2.88
CA LEU A 81 9.38 -9.50 -2.63
C LEU A 81 9.74 -9.74 -1.15
N LEU A 82 10.30 -8.74 -0.47
CA LEU A 82 10.68 -8.82 0.94
C LEU A 82 9.46 -8.67 1.87
N SER A 83 8.61 -7.69 1.64
CA SER A 83 7.54 -7.29 2.54
C SER A 83 6.33 -8.23 2.45
N THR A 84 6.04 -8.78 1.27
CA THR A 84 4.89 -9.67 1.08
C THR A 84 4.90 -10.90 1.99
N PRO A 85 5.97 -11.71 2.07
CA PRO A 85 5.99 -12.85 2.99
C PRO A 85 5.93 -12.42 4.46
N ILE A 86 6.53 -11.28 4.82
CA ILE A 86 6.46 -10.72 6.18
C ILE A 86 5.00 -10.39 6.54
N VAL A 87 4.30 -9.67 5.66
CA VAL A 87 2.90 -9.30 5.86
C VAL A 87 1.99 -10.53 5.86
N ASP A 88 2.22 -11.50 4.97
CA ASP A 88 1.42 -12.72 4.91
C ASP A 88 1.50 -13.52 6.22
N ARG A 89 2.73 -13.68 6.74
CA ARG A 89 2.97 -14.36 8.02
C ARG A 89 2.43 -13.57 9.20
N TRP A 90 2.47 -12.24 9.14
CA TRP A 90 1.87 -11.40 10.16
C TRP A 90 0.34 -11.58 10.23
N LEU A 91 -0.33 -11.59 9.08
CA LEU A 91 -1.78 -11.83 9.03
C LEU A 91 -2.15 -13.24 9.53
N GLU A 92 -1.34 -14.24 9.18
CA GLU A 92 -1.46 -15.60 9.74
C GLU A 92 -1.27 -15.63 11.26
N PHE A 93 -0.27 -14.91 11.78
CA PHE A 93 -0.01 -14.79 13.21
C PHE A 93 -1.20 -14.17 13.96
N LEU A 94 -1.80 -13.12 13.43
CA LEU A 94 -2.98 -12.49 14.04
C LEU A 94 -4.19 -13.43 14.06
N ASP A 95 -4.43 -14.17 12.98
CA ASP A 95 -5.54 -15.13 12.91
C ASP A 95 -5.34 -16.34 13.82
N SER A 96 -4.13 -16.88 13.90
CA SER A 96 -3.79 -18.01 14.77
C SER A 96 -3.81 -17.63 16.26
N THR A 97 -3.44 -16.38 16.60
CA THR A 97 -3.37 -15.93 17.99
C THR A 97 -4.72 -15.48 18.54
N PHE A 98 -5.50 -14.73 17.75
CA PHE A 98 -6.77 -14.14 18.21
C PHE A 98 -8.00 -14.87 17.68
N GLY A 99 -7.83 -15.86 16.81
CA GLY A 99 -8.91 -16.61 16.19
C GLY A 99 -9.42 -15.96 14.89
N HIS A 100 -10.25 -16.70 14.17
CA HIS A 100 -10.82 -16.27 12.88
C HIS A 100 -12.15 -15.51 13.02
N GLY A 101 -12.58 -15.25 14.26
CA GLY A 101 -13.84 -14.57 14.55
C GLY A 101 -13.83 -13.11 14.11
N THR A 102 -15.03 -12.62 13.76
CA THR A 102 -15.31 -11.21 13.42
C THR A 102 -15.95 -10.47 14.60
N ASP A 103 -15.92 -11.05 15.81
CA ASP A 103 -16.46 -10.41 17.00
C ASP A 103 -15.66 -9.13 17.33
N VAL A 104 -16.35 -8.13 17.87
CA VAL A 104 -15.78 -6.82 18.17
C VAL A 104 -14.53 -6.91 19.06
N PRO A 105 -14.49 -7.72 20.14
CA PRO A 105 -13.29 -7.88 20.95
C PRO A 105 -12.08 -8.44 20.17
N THR A 106 -12.26 -9.48 19.38
CA THR A 106 -11.21 -10.05 18.53
C THR A 106 -10.71 -9.04 17.51
N LEU A 107 -11.63 -8.34 16.84
CA LEU A 107 -11.31 -7.30 15.88
C LEU A 107 -10.48 -6.18 16.52
N LEU A 108 -10.91 -5.64 17.66
CA LEU A 108 -10.20 -4.57 18.35
C LEU A 108 -8.78 -4.99 18.79
N LYS A 109 -8.59 -6.24 19.22
CA LYS A 109 -7.25 -6.77 19.55
C LYS A 109 -6.35 -6.81 18.31
N LYS A 110 -6.84 -7.38 17.21
CA LYS A 110 -6.09 -7.44 15.94
C LYS A 110 -5.73 -6.04 15.45
N LEU A 111 -6.70 -5.12 15.42
CA LEU A 111 -6.48 -3.73 15.00
C LEU A 111 -5.47 -3.01 15.88
N SER A 112 -5.57 -3.15 17.20
CA SER A 112 -4.65 -2.46 18.12
C SER A 112 -3.22 -2.93 17.92
N ILE A 113 -3.01 -4.24 17.78
CA ILE A 113 -1.68 -4.81 17.60
C ILE A 113 -1.13 -4.49 16.21
N ASP A 114 -1.98 -4.55 15.18
CA ASP A 114 -1.60 -4.19 13.83
C ASP A 114 -1.17 -2.72 13.72
N GLN A 115 -1.96 -1.80 14.27
CA GLN A 115 -1.71 -0.36 14.16
C GLN A 115 -0.62 0.15 15.11
N LEU A 116 -0.49 -0.41 16.32
CA LEU A 116 0.46 0.08 17.32
C LEU A 116 1.83 -0.60 17.28
N LEU A 117 1.89 -1.84 16.77
CA LEU A 117 3.15 -2.60 16.73
C LEU A 117 3.61 -2.81 15.30
N PHE A 118 2.79 -3.45 14.46
CA PHE A 118 3.24 -3.87 13.13
C PHE A 118 3.37 -2.72 12.15
N GLY A 119 2.41 -1.80 12.10
CA GLY A 119 2.46 -0.62 11.23
C GLY A 119 3.74 0.20 11.45
N PRO A 120 4.06 0.66 12.68
CA PRO A 120 5.29 1.39 12.98
C PRO A 120 6.55 0.57 12.67
N TRP A 121 6.55 -0.72 13.00
CA TRP A 121 7.68 -1.60 12.74
C TRP A 121 7.93 -1.80 11.24
N LEU A 122 6.88 -2.07 10.45
CA LEU A 122 6.96 -2.26 9.02
C LEU A 122 7.37 -0.96 8.31
N LEU A 123 6.87 0.19 8.78
CA LEU A 123 7.30 1.50 8.28
C LEU A 123 8.77 1.77 8.60
N ALA A 124 9.23 1.47 9.82
CA ALA A 124 10.65 1.58 10.18
C ALA A 124 11.52 0.68 9.29
N LEU A 125 11.09 -0.57 9.08
CA LEU A 125 11.76 -1.52 8.18
C LEU A 125 11.83 -0.98 6.76
N PHE A 126 10.75 -0.40 6.24
CA PHE A 126 10.71 0.24 4.93
C PHE A 126 11.71 1.39 4.82
N LEU A 127 11.73 2.30 5.81
CA LEU A 127 12.65 3.45 5.81
C LEU A 127 14.12 3.00 5.90
N VAL A 128 14.42 1.98 6.70
CA VAL A 128 15.75 1.38 6.79
C VAL A 128 16.15 0.72 5.47
N TYR A 129 15.25 -0.06 4.88
CA TYR A 129 15.44 -0.70 3.58
C TYR A 129 15.77 0.33 2.50
N VAL A 130 14.99 1.40 2.45
CA VAL A 130 15.17 2.52 1.53
C VAL A 130 16.55 3.15 1.71
N GLY A 131 16.93 3.49 2.94
CA GLY A 131 18.24 4.08 3.19
C GLY A 131 19.41 3.14 2.89
N ALA A 132 19.23 1.83 3.10
CA ALA A 132 20.21 0.81 2.69
C ALA A 132 20.34 0.75 1.17
N PHE A 133 19.22 0.69 0.44
CA PHE A 133 19.21 0.68 -1.02
C PHE A 133 19.87 1.93 -1.59
N ASP A 134 19.52 3.11 -1.07
CA ASP A 134 20.07 4.38 -1.52
C ASP A 134 21.57 4.47 -1.20
N SER A 135 22.05 3.87 -0.12
CA SER A 135 23.48 3.85 0.23
C SER A 135 24.35 3.01 -0.72
N VAL A 136 23.75 2.02 -1.38
CA VAL A 136 24.44 1.17 -2.37
C VAL A 136 24.35 1.77 -3.77
N THR A 137 23.29 2.51 -4.06
CA THR A 137 22.99 3.00 -5.41
C THR A 137 23.37 4.46 -5.64
N THR A 138 23.57 5.23 -4.57
CA THR A 138 23.92 6.66 -4.62
C THR A 138 25.06 6.97 -3.65
N LYS A 139 25.44 8.25 -3.50
CA LYS A 139 26.41 8.69 -2.48
C LYS A 139 25.80 8.86 -1.08
N TYR A 140 24.59 8.36 -0.87
CA TYR A 140 23.88 8.47 0.41
C TYR A 140 24.59 7.68 1.52
N ARG A 141 24.70 8.27 2.72
CA ARG A 141 25.33 7.61 3.88
C ARG A 141 24.27 6.84 4.65
N PHE A 142 24.39 5.50 4.72
CA PHE A 142 23.43 4.65 5.42
C PHE A 142 23.14 5.11 6.87
N ARG A 143 24.16 5.61 7.58
CA ARG A 143 23.99 6.12 8.96
C ARG A 143 22.95 7.24 9.05
N SER A 144 22.81 8.07 8.03
CA SER A 144 21.83 9.16 7.98
C SER A 144 20.38 8.69 7.95
N THR A 145 20.14 7.41 7.65
CA THR A 145 18.80 6.80 7.71
C THR A 145 18.23 6.80 9.11
N PHE A 146 19.11 6.73 10.12
CA PHE A 146 18.72 6.72 11.52
C PHE A 146 18.47 8.13 12.06
N ASP A 147 18.91 9.17 11.34
CA ASP A 147 18.71 10.55 11.72
C ASP A 147 17.23 10.91 11.58
N GLY A 148 16.54 11.07 12.72
CA GLY A 148 15.11 11.35 12.72
C GLY A 148 14.20 10.18 12.35
N LEU A 149 14.73 8.94 12.26
CA LEU A 149 13.94 7.75 11.94
C LEU A 149 12.71 7.61 12.85
N GLY A 150 12.90 7.73 14.16
CA GLY A 150 11.79 7.65 15.12
C GLY A 150 10.72 8.72 14.88
N ARG A 151 11.13 9.96 14.55
CA ARG A 151 10.20 11.04 14.21
C ARG A 151 9.44 10.74 12.93
N ASN A 152 10.12 10.25 11.90
CA ASN A 152 9.50 9.91 10.62
C ASN A 152 8.52 8.74 10.75
N VAL A 153 8.85 7.74 11.57
CA VAL A 153 7.96 6.63 11.90
C VAL A 153 6.74 7.13 12.66
N VAL A 154 6.92 7.93 13.71
CA VAL A 154 5.79 8.48 14.48
C VAL A 154 4.88 9.33 13.61
N HIS A 155 5.44 10.29 12.85
CA HIS A 155 4.65 11.14 11.96
C HIS A 155 3.97 10.34 10.86
N GLY A 156 4.67 9.38 10.23
CA GLY A 156 4.13 8.56 9.16
C GLY A 156 3.01 7.64 9.65
N THR A 157 3.17 7.01 10.81
CA THR A 157 2.12 6.20 11.44
C THR A 157 0.90 7.07 11.78
N LEU A 158 1.10 8.20 12.46
CA LEU A 158 -0.02 9.08 12.84
C LEU A 158 -0.78 9.61 11.62
N ALA A 159 -0.06 10.00 10.56
CA ALA A 159 -0.68 10.42 9.30
C ALA A 159 -1.44 9.27 8.61
N GLY A 160 -0.95 8.04 8.76
CA GLY A 160 -1.55 6.85 8.15
C GLY A 160 -2.74 6.26 8.90
N ILE A 161 -2.86 6.44 10.22
CA ILE A 161 -3.90 5.77 11.03
C ILE A 161 -5.31 6.01 10.48
N ALA A 162 -5.64 7.25 10.12
CA ALA A 162 -6.96 7.59 9.60
C ALA A 162 -7.31 6.86 8.29
N TYR A 163 -6.28 6.55 7.48
CA TYR A 163 -6.44 5.81 6.24
C TYR A 163 -6.45 4.29 6.45
N TRP A 164 -5.51 3.78 7.26
CA TRP A 164 -5.31 2.34 7.44
C TRP A 164 -6.34 1.72 8.39
N LEU A 165 -6.92 2.47 9.33
CA LEU A 165 -7.90 1.92 10.27
C LEU A 165 -9.19 1.44 9.57
N PRO A 166 -9.84 2.20 8.67
CA PRO A 166 -10.97 1.68 7.90
C PRO A 166 -10.60 0.49 7.01
N VAL A 167 -9.42 0.53 6.39
CA VAL A 167 -8.92 -0.55 5.52
C VAL A 167 -8.75 -1.85 6.32
N THR A 168 -8.13 -1.78 7.48
CA THR A 168 -7.89 -2.96 8.34
C THR A 168 -9.17 -3.49 8.96
N ILE A 169 -10.13 -2.62 9.32
CA ILE A 169 -11.48 -3.04 9.73
C ILE A 169 -12.14 -3.85 8.60
N CYS A 170 -12.17 -3.30 7.38
CA CYS A 170 -12.73 -3.97 6.21
C CYS A 170 -12.02 -5.31 5.94
N MET A 171 -10.69 -5.32 6.02
CA MET A 171 -9.85 -6.50 5.81
C MET A 171 -10.18 -7.65 6.77
N PHE A 172 -10.32 -7.36 8.07
CA PHE A 172 -10.58 -8.39 9.07
C PHE A 172 -12.05 -8.81 9.19
N THR A 173 -12.99 -8.02 8.65
CA THR A 173 -14.43 -8.29 8.75
C THR A 173 -15.03 -8.86 7.48
N LEU A 174 -14.66 -8.34 6.30
CA LEU A 174 -15.31 -8.66 5.03
C LEU A 174 -14.46 -9.54 4.12
N VAL A 175 -13.13 -9.51 4.27
CA VAL A 175 -12.21 -10.10 3.28
C VAL A 175 -11.68 -11.47 3.74
N PRO A 176 -11.88 -12.53 2.94
CA PRO A 176 -11.31 -13.84 3.21
C PRO A 176 -9.79 -13.79 3.25
N ARG A 177 -9.15 -14.64 4.07
CA ARG A 177 -7.71 -14.61 4.35
C ARG A 177 -6.84 -14.55 3.08
N SER A 178 -7.17 -15.32 2.04
CA SER A 178 -6.41 -15.34 0.79
C SER A 178 -6.37 -13.98 0.09
N PHE A 179 -7.47 -13.22 0.13
CA PHE A 179 -7.61 -11.94 -0.59
C PHE A 179 -7.12 -10.71 0.18
N ARG A 180 -6.74 -10.86 1.46
CA ARG A 180 -6.33 -9.71 2.29
C ARG A 180 -5.11 -9.00 1.73
N LEU A 181 -4.15 -9.73 1.17
CA LEU A 181 -2.98 -9.12 0.52
C LEU A 181 -3.35 -8.35 -0.74
N LEU A 182 -4.31 -8.84 -1.54
CA LEU A 182 -4.82 -8.10 -2.69
C LEU A 182 -5.43 -6.77 -2.24
N LEU A 183 -6.27 -6.77 -1.19
CA LEU A 183 -6.83 -5.55 -0.62
C LEU A 183 -5.72 -4.59 -0.17
N LEU A 184 -4.71 -5.08 0.56
CA LEU A 184 -3.58 -4.26 1.01
C LEU A 184 -2.78 -3.68 -0.16
N SER A 185 -2.56 -4.43 -1.24
CA SER A 185 -1.88 -3.95 -2.44
C SER A 185 -2.68 -2.86 -3.18
N VAL A 186 -3.99 -3.07 -3.36
CA VAL A 186 -4.89 -2.08 -4.00
C VAL A 186 -4.97 -0.79 -3.17
N THR A 187 -5.24 -0.92 -1.88
CA THR A 187 -5.30 0.23 -0.97
C THR A 187 -3.93 0.91 -0.81
N GLY A 188 -2.83 0.16 -0.88
CA GLY A 188 -1.48 0.72 -0.92
C GLY A 188 -1.25 1.61 -2.14
N LEU A 189 -1.72 1.21 -3.33
CA LEU A 189 -1.67 2.06 -4.53
C LEU A 189 -2.45 3.36 -4.34
N VAL A 190 -3.67 3.28 -3.80
CA VAL A 190 -4.50 4.45 -3.52
C VAL A 190 -3.80 5.40 -2.54
N TYR A 191 -3.24 4.86 -1.46
CA TYR A 191 -2.51 5.65 -0.46
C TYR A 191 -1.28 6.35 -1.06
N ASN A 192 -0.46 5.63 -1.84
CA ASN A 192 0.72 6.21 -2.49
C ASN A 192 0.34 7.30 -3.50
N THR A 193 -0.76 7.11 -4.24
CA THR A 193 -1.28 8.11 -5.16
C THR A 193 -1.72 9.37 -4.41
N PHE A 194 -2.47 9.20 -3.31
CA PHE A 194 -2.88 10.30 -2.44
C PHE A 194 -1.68 11.08 -1.88
N LEU A 195 -0.66 10.38 -1.35
CA LEU A 195 0.55 11.02 -0.85
C LEU A 195 1.28 11.81 -1.93
N SER A 196 1.39 11.26 -3.14
CA SER A 196 2.02 11.96 -4.27
C SER A 196 1.29 13.26 -4.62
N LEU A 197 -0.05 13.22 -4.65
CA LEU A 197 -0.86 14.42 -4.91
C LEU A 197 -0.71 15.47 -3.81
N TRP A 198 -0.74 15.03 -2.55
CA TRP A 198 -0.62 15.90 -1.38
C TRP A 198 0.73 16.61 -1.34
N VAL A 199 1.82 15.86 -1.45
CA VAL A 199 3.18 16.39 -1.45
C VAL A 199 3.38 17.39 -2.60
N SER A 200 2.92 17.03 -3.80
CA SER A 200 3.03 17.90 -4.96
C SER A 200 2.20 19.18 -4.81
N GLY A 201 1.06 19.12 -4.14
CA GLY A 201 0.25 20.30 -3.79
C GLY A 201 1.00 21.26 -2.86
N GLN A 202 1.59 20.73 -1.78
CA GLN A 202 2.36 21.54 -0.83
C GLN A 202 3.62 22.17 -1.44
N ALA A 203 4.25 21.52 -2.43
CA ALA A 203 5.38 22.11 -3.16
C ALA A 203 4.93 23.37 -3.92
N SER A 204 3.83 23.28 -4.69
CA SER A 204 3.29 24.41 -5.45
C SER A 204 2.91 25.60 -4.58
N GLU A 205 2.29 25.38 -3.41
CA GLU A 205 1.93 26.47 -2.49
C GLU A 205 3.16 27.16 -1.88
N ARG A 206 4.21 26.40 -1.58
CA ARG A 206 5.46 26.96 -1.03
C ARG A 206 6.20 27.81 -2.05
N ASP A 207 6.17 27.43 -3.33
CA ASP A 207 6.84 28.19 -4.38
C ASP A 207 6.10 29.51 -4.65
N LYS A 208 4.76 29.52 -4.66
CA LYS A 208 3.96 30.76 -4.75
C LYS A 208 4.28 31.74 -3.62
N LYS A 209 4.38 31.27 -2.37
CA LYS A 209 4.72 32.12 -1.22
C LYS A 209 6.14 32.69 -1.22
N LYS A 210 7.04 32.18 -2.07
CA LYS A 210 8.41 32.73 -2.22
C LYS A 210 8.49 33.80 -3.31
N GLU A 211 7.53 33.83 -4.22
CA GLU A 211 7.44 34.79 -5.31
C GLU A 211 6.69 36.07 -4.91
N GLU A 212 5.90 36.01 -3.82
CA GLU A 212 5.27 37.14 -3.12
C GLU A 212 6.21 37.82 -2.12
#